data_AF-A0A522SRA2-F1
#
_entry.id   AF-A0A522SRA2-F1
#
_cell.length_a   1.000
_cell.length_b   1.000
_cell.length_c   1.000
_cell.angle_alpha   90.00
_cell.angle_beta   90.00
_cell.angle_gamma   90.00
#
_symmetry.space_group_name_H-M   'P 1'
#
loop_
_entity.id
_entity.type
_entity.pdbx_description
1 polymer ?
#
loop_
_entity_poly.entity_id
_entity_poly.type
_entity_poly.pdbx_seq_one_letter_code
_entity_poly.pdbx_strand_id
1 'polypeptide(L)'
;MQKTFIEVLRSSVDESRALFETVAAHLKTQAANIEKDLYVCWVLDFLFNRRRDDPIGLYFKGGTSLSKAYGLIRRFSEDIDIGIYKADLHAPLKADIAALPSVNQRQRALAEKVDEAARQYISGPLKELLAKEIAAVEEVAELHGHFTLGFGFDNCRNKDALDILVVGYKSVFDTAESYVQAAVRVEGGARPDPEPAEPRKIAPYIAEEMPEGM
;
A
#
# COMPACT_ATOMS: atom_id res chain seq x y z
N MET A 1 14.57 0.19 -5.02
CA MET A 1 13.18 -0.29 -5.19
C MET A 1 12.65 -0.04 -6.60
N GLN A 2 12.36 1.21 -7.02
CA GLN A 2 11.75 1.46 -8.35
C GLN A 2 12.55 0.91 -9.54
N LYS A 3 13.88 1.04 -9.56
CA LYS A 3 14.69 0.47 -10.64
C LYS A 3 14.44 -1.03 -10.81
N THR A 4 14.61 -1.79 -9.73
CA THR A 4 14.33 -3.22 -9.65
C THR A 4 12.89 -3.54 -10.05
N PHE A 5 11.92 -2.74 -9.60
CA PHE A 5 10.53 -2.93 -9.97
C PHE A 5 10.30 -2.82 -11.48
N ILE A 6 10.86 -1.78 -12.12
CA ILE A 6 10.79 -1.57 -13.57
C ILE A 6 11.49 -2.69 -14.34
N GLU A 7 12.65 -3.17 -13.87
CA GLU A 7 13.37 -4.28 -14.49
C GLU A 7 12.53 -5.57 -14.49
N VAL A 8 11.87 -5.89 -13.38
CA VAL A 8 10.96 -7.03 -13.32
C VAL A 8 9.76 -6.82 -14.25
N LEU A 9 9.16 -5.63 -14.27
CA LEU A 9 8.04 -5.34 -15.18
C LEU A 9 8.41 -5.49 -16.67
N ARG A 10 9.64 -5.13 -17.05
CA ARG A 10 10.13 -5.27 -18.43
C ARG A 10 10.56 -6.69 -18.80
N SER A 11 10.72 -7.57 -17.82
CA SER A 11 11.11 -8.97 -18.07
C SER A 11 9.97 -9.71 -18.76
N SER A 12 10.28 -10.77 -19.50
CA SER A 12 9.23 -11.60 -20.08
C SER A 12 8.37 -12.26 -19.00
N VAL A 13 7.16 -12.68 -19.37
CA VAL A 13 6.24 -13.40 -18.47
C VAL A 13 6.91 -14.65 -17.90
N ASP A 14 7.64 -15.40 -18.73
CA ASP A 14 8.30 -16.63 -18.31
C ASP A 14 9.50 -16.38 -17.37
N GLU A 15 10.30 -15.35 -17.64
CA GLU A 15 11.40 -14.95 -16.74
C GLU A 15 10.87 -14.48 -15.38
N SER A 16 9.81 -13.66 -15.38
CA SER A 16 9.18 -13.17 -14.15
C SER A 16 8.58 -14.33 -13.34
N ARG A 17 7.90 -15.28 -14.01
CA ARG A 17 7.38 -16.49 -13.36
C ARG A 17 8.49 -17.31 -12.74
N ALA A 18 9.55 -17.60 -13.48
CA ALA A 18 10.67 -18.39 -13.00
C ALA A 18 11.35 -17.77 -11.77
N LEU A 19 11.53 -16.43 -11.77
CA LEU A 19 12.03 -15.67 -10.61
C LEU A 19 11.12 -15.86 -9.40
N PHE A 20 9.81 -15.62 -9.56
CA PHE A 20 8.85 -15.71 -8.46
C PHE A 20 8.72 -17.14 -7.92
N GLU A 21 8.74 -18.15 -8.80
CA GLU A 21 8.71 -19.57 -8.43
C GLU A 21 9.94 -20.01 -7.65
N THR A 22 11.13 -19.52 -8.04
CA THR A 22 12.39 -19.78 -7.34
C THR A 22 12.34 -19.27 -5.90
N VAL A 23 11.97 -18.00 -5.72
CA VAL A 23 11.83 -17.39 -4.38
C VAL A 23 10.71 -18.06 -3.58
N ALA A 24 9.60 -18.40 -4.23
CA ALA A 24 8.47 -19.07 -3.58
C ALA A 24 8.85 -20.46 -3.04
N ALA A 25 9.66 -21.22 -3.78
CA ALA A 25 10.17 -22.51 -3.33
C ALA A 25 11.05 -22.38 -2.07
N HIS A 26 11.96 -21.39 -2.05
CA HIS A 26 12.79 -21.10 -0.88
C HIS A 26 11.95 -20.70 0.36
N LEU A 27 10.95 -19.85 0.16
CA LEU A 27 10.09 -19.35 1.23
C LEU A 27 8.91 -20.27 1.57
N LYS A 28 8.75 -21.39 0.84
CA LYS A 28 7.64 -22.35 0.97
C LYS A 28 6.28 -21.66 0.90
N THR A 29 6.09 -20.82 -0.11
CA THR A 29 4.85 -20.09 -0.38
C THR A 29 4.45 -20.23 -1.85
N GLN A 30 3.37 -19.55 -2.26
CA GLN A 30 2.93 -19.51 -3.66
C GLN A 30 3.65 -18.39 -4.43
N ALA A 31 4.00 -18.62 -5.69
CA ALA A 31 4.67 -17.62 -6.53
C ALA A 31 3.85 -16.33 -6.69
N ALA A 32 2.52 -16.43 -6.73
CA ALA A 32 1.61 -15.28 -6.73
C ALA A 32 1.74 -14.40 -5.47
N ASN A 33 2.09 -14.97 -4.30
CA ASN A 33 2.39 -14.19 -3.11
C ASN A 33 3.70 -13.41 -3.27
N ILE A 34 4.71 -13.98 -3.92
CA ILE A 34 5.98 -13.30 -4.17
C ILE A 34 5.80 -12.15 -5.16
N GLU A 35 5.06 -12.38 -6.24
CA GLU A 35 4.69 -11.31 -7.16
C GLU A 35 3.98 -10.19 -6.41
N LYS A 36 2.92 -10.51 -5.67
CA LYS A 36 2.13 -9.51 -4.95
C LYS A 36 2.96 -8.77 -3.89
N ASP A 37 3.92 -9.44 -3.26
CA ASP A 37 4.88 -8.82 -2.35
C ASP A 37 5.69 -7.68 -3.00
N LEU A 38 6.12 -7.89 -4.25
CA LEU A 38 6.84 -6.90 -5.03
C LEU A 38 6.00 -5.63 -5.21
N TYR A 39 4.73 -5.77 -5.59
CA TYR A 39 3.80 -4.66 -5.73
C TYR A 39 3.51 -3.97 -4.40
N VAL A 40 3.32 -4.72 -3.31
CA VAL A 40 3.16 -4.15 -1.96
C VAL A 40 4.37 -3.29 -1.59
N CYS A 41 5.59 -3.79 -1.81
CA CYS A 41 6.81 -3.05 -1.50
C CYS A 41 6.99 -1.82 -2.39
N TRP A 42 6.55 -1.87 -3.65
CA TRP A 42 6.55 -0.71 -4.54
C TRP A 42 5.54 0.36 -4.08
N VAL A 43 4.31 -0.03 -3.72
CA VAL A 43 3.31 0.90 -3.17
C VAL A 43 3.80 1.52 -1.86
N LEU A 44 4.47 0.75 -0.99
CA LEU A 44 5.12 1.28 0.22
C LEU A 44 6.24 2.28 -0.10
N ASP A 45 7.09 1.99 -1.10
CA ASP A 45 8.13 2.92 -1.56
C ASP A 45 7.52 4.23 -2.05
N PHE A 46 6.43 4.16 -2.82
CA PHE A 46 5.66 5.34 -3.19
C PHE A 46 5.15 6.11 -1.97
N LEU A 47 4.49 5.40 -1.05
CA LEU A 47 3.84 5.96 0.13
C LEU A 47 4.79 6.68 1.09
N PHE A 48 6.06 6.29 1.16
CA PHE A 48 6.99 6.82 2.16
C PHE A 48 8.19 7.55 1.57
N ASN A 49 8.52 7.35 0.29
CA ASN A 49 9.74 7.92 -0.31
C ASN A 49 9.51 8.78 -1.56
N ARG A 50 8.33 8.74 -2.19
CA ARG A 50 8.11 9.36 -3.52
C ARG A 50 7.12 10.52 -3.54
N ARG A 51 6.45 10.81 -2.43
CA ARG A 51 5.53 11.95 -2.32
C ARG A 51 6.26 13.24 -1.88
N ARG A 52 7.26 13.68 -2.67
CA ARG A 52 8.19 14.75 -2.28
C ARG A 52 7.52 16.11 -1.99
N ASP A 53 6.43 16.43 -2.70
CA ASP A 53 5.72 17.70 -2.57
C ASP A 53 4.43 17.58 -1.74
N ASP A 54 4.19 16.42 -1.11
CA ASP A 54 3.02 16.18 -0.29
C ASP A 54 3.33 16.53 1.18
N PRO A 55 2.67 17.53 1.77
CA PRO A 55 2.91 17.91 3.16
C PRO A 55 2.32 16.91 4.16
N ILE A 56 1.51 15.96 3.70
CA ILE A 56 0.81 15.01 4.59
C ILE A 56 1.73 13.88 5.01
N GLY A 57 2.07 13.85 6.30
CA GLY A 57 2.78 12.76 6.93
C GLY A 57 1.94 11.49 6.99
N LEU A 58 2.59 10.35 6.76
CA LEU A 58 2.01 9.02 7.00
C LEU A 58 2.86 8.21 7.96
N TYR A 59 2.25 7.20 8.57
CA TYR A 59 2.94 6.15 9.30
C TYR A 59 2.37 4.78 8.94
N PHE A 60 3.23 3.77 8.89
CA PHE A 60 2.80 2.41 8.57
C PHE A 60 2.34 1.69 9.84
N LYS A 61 1.16 1.06 9.79
CA LYS A 61 0.55 0.39 10.95
C LYS A 61 0.00 -0.99 10.55
N GLY A 62 -0.75 -1.60 11.48
CA GLY A 62 -1.45 -2.86 11.25
C GLY A 62 -0.53 -4.08 11.19
N GLY A 63 -1.11 -5.23 10.84
CA GLY A 63 -0.38 -6.51 10.86
C GLY A 63 0.75 -6.59 9.83
N THR A 64 0.63 -5.88 8.70
CA THR A 64 1.65 -5.86 7.65
C THR A 64 2.91 -5.11 8.11
N SER A 65 2.77 -4.07 8.93
CA SER A 65 3.94 -3.44 9.55
C SER A 65 4.70 -4.40 10.47
N LEU A 66 3.98 -5.23 11.24
CA LEU A 66 4.60 -6.24 12.13
C LEU A 66 5.34 -7.34 11.35
N SER A 67 4.81 -7.78 10.21
CA SER A 67 5.49 -8.76 9.36
C SER A 67 6.67 -8.14 8.60
N LYS A 68 6.47 -7.00 7.93
CA LYS A 68 7.47 -6.42 7.03
C LYS A 68 8.58 -5.64 7.72
N ALA A 69 8.28 -4.92 8.80
CA ALA A 69 9.28 -4.10 9.48
C ALA A 69 9.97 -4.83 10.64
N TYR A 70 9.30 -5.85 11.22
CA TYR A 70 9.79 -6.54 12.42
C TYR A 70 9.90 -8.08 12.27
N GLY A 71 9.39 -8.68 11.19
CA GLY A 71 9.45 -10.14 11.01
C GLY A 71 8.66 -10.94 12.05
N LEU A 72 7.73 -10.31 12.77
CA LEU A 72 7.07 -10.90 13.95
C LEU A 72 6.00 -11.92 13.61
N ILE A 73 5.40 -11.82 12.42
CA ILE A 73 4.39 -12.76 11.94
C ILE A 73 4.73 -13.20 10.51
N ARG A 74 4.61 -14.50 10.24
CA ARG A 74 4.88 -15.10 8.93
C ARG A 74 3.59 -15.33 8.15
N ARG A 75 2.84 -14.25 7.92
CA ARG A 75 1.68 -14.29 7.02
C ARG A 75 1.92 -13.33 5.87
N PHE A 76 1.62 -13.81 4.66
CA PHE A 76 1.50 -12.93 3.51
C PHE A 76 0.33 -11.96 3.76
N SER A 77 0.51 -10.68 3.44
CA SER A 77 -0.52 -9.67 3.66
C SER A 77 -0.59 -8.77 2.44
N GLU A 78 -1.79 -8.68 1.89
CA GLU A 78 -2.15 -7.84 0.75
C GLU A 78 -2.55 -6.41 1.13
N ASP A 79 -2.83 -6.20 2.41
CA ASP A 79 -3.36 -4.96 2.96
C ASP A 79 -2.21 -4.10 3.48
N ILE A 80 -2.14 -2.85 3.03
CA ILE A 80 -1.27 -1.81 3.56
C ILE A 80 -2.14 -0.90 4.44
N ASP A 81 -2.00 -1.05 5.75
CA ASP A 81 -2.64 -0.15 6.70
C ASP A 81 -1.75 1.08 6.95
N ILE A 82 -2.18 2.25 6.50
CA ILE A 82 -1.52 3.53 6.82
C ILE A 82 -2.32 4.32 7.84
N GLY A 83 -1.58 5.03 8.69
CA GLY A 83 -2.12 6.12 9.49
C GLY A 83 -1.71 7.46 8.90
N ILE A 84 -2.57 8.46 9.06
CA ILE A 84 -2.31 9.83 8.60
C ILE A 84 -2.18 10.74 9.83
N TYR A 85 -1.20 11.63 9.83
CA TYR A 85 -1.05 12.60 10.92
C TYR A 85 -2.22 13.60 10.89
N LYS A 86 -3.04 13.60 11.95
CA LYS A 86 -4.24 14.47 12.05
C LYS A 86 -3.93 15.95 11.87
N ALA A 87 -2.76 16.38 12.38
CA ALA A 87 -2.34 17.77 12.36
C ALA A 87 -2.19 18.29 10.91
N ASP A 88 -1.70 17.44 10.02
CA ASP A 88 -1.45 17.77 8.62
C ASP A 88 -2.77 17.85 7.83
N LEU A 89 -3.80 17.12 8.26
CA LEU A 89 -5.15 17.17 7.70
C LEU A 89 -5.98 18.38 8.17
N HIS A 90 -5.42 19.23 9.05
CA HIS A 90 -6.15 20.30 9.74
C HIS A 90 -7.43 19.80 10.45
N ALA A 91 -7.42 18.53 10.89
CA ALA A 91 -8.52 17.92 11.62
C ALA A 91 -8.39 18.16 13.14
N PRO A 92 -9.48 18.07 13.92
CA PRO A 92 -9.41 18.22 15.37
C PRO A 92 -8.42 17.24 16.02
N LEU A 93 -7.56 17.75 16.89
CA LEU A 93 -6.59 16.94 17.61
C LEU A 93 -7.25 16.20 18.78
N LYS A 94 -6.51 15.26 19.38
CA LYS A 94 -6.99 14.46 20.51
C LYS A 94 -7.47 15.31 21.68
N ALA A 95 -6.78 16.41 21.97
CA ALA A 95 -7.17 17.34 23.04
C ALA A 95 -8.51 18.04 22.74
N ASP A 96 -8.72 18.50 21.50
CA ASP A 96 -9.95 19.15 21.06
C ASP A 96 -11.15 18.21 21.17
N ILE A 97 -10.95 16.94 20.77
CA ILE A 97 -11.98 15.91 20.86
C ILE A 97 -12.25 15.58 22.34
N ALA A 98 -11.21 15.41 23.16
CA ALA A 98 -11.36 15.10 24.58
C ALA A 98 -12.11 16.20 25.36
N ALA A 99 -11.95 17.47 24.96
CA ALA A 99 -12.64 18.62 25.56
C ALA A 99 -14.16 18.65 25.29
N LEU A 100 -14.68 17.85 24.34
CA LEU A 100 -16.11 17.78 24.07
C LEU A 100 -16.86 17.12 25.25
N PRO A 101 -18.03 17.66 25.65
CA PRO A 101 -18.69 17.28 26.90
C PRO A 101 -19.38 15.90 26.86
N SER A 102 -19.71 15.36 25.68
CA SER A 102 -20.39 14.06 25.57
C SER A 102 -19.67 13.09 24.63
N VAL A 103 -19.79 11.79 24.92
CA VAL A 103 -19.26 10.70 24.08
C VAL A 103 -19.83 10.76 22.66
N ASN A 104 -21.11 11.07 22.51
CA ASN A 104 -21.75 11.19 21.19
C ASN A 104 -21.14 12.32 20.35
N GLN A 105 -20.84 13.48 20.95
CA GLN A 105 -20.16 14.56 20.25
C GLN A 105 -18.72 14.20 19.88
N ARG A 106 -18.01 13.45 20.73
CA ARG A 106 -16.67 12.93 20.42
C ARG A 106 -16.69 11.97 19.24
N GLN A 107 -17.62 11.02 19.24
CA GLN A 107 -17.77 10.04 18.16
C GLN A 107 -18.15 10.73 16.84
N ARG A 108 -19.02 11.74 16.90
CA ARG A 108 -19.40 12.55 15.74
C ARG A 108 -18.21 13.35 15.19
N ALA A 109 -17.42 14.00 16.04
CA ALA A 109 -16.22 14.73 15.62
C ALA A 109 -15.18 13.80 14.97
N LEU A 110 -15.00 12.59 15.50
CA LEU A 110 -14.13 11.59 14.88
C LEU A 110 -14.64 11.20 13.48
N ALA A 111 -15.92 10.85 13.35
CA ALA A 111 -16.48 10.39 12.08
C ALA A 111 -16.60 11.48 11.00
N GLU A 112 -17.14 12.65 11.36
CA GLU A 112 -17.48 13.72 10.41
C GLU A 112 -16.30 14.67 10.12
N LYS A 113 -15.28 14.70 10.97
CA LYS A 113 -14.12 15.60 10.78
C LYS A 113 -12.83 14.83 10.55
N VAL A 114 -12.49 13.87 11.42
CA VAL A 114 -11.20 13.17 11.32
C VAL A 114 -11.22 12.13 10.21
N ASP A 115 -12.20 11.22 10.22
CA ASP A 115 -12.29 10.18 9.19
C ASP A 115 -12.62 10.79 7.82
N GLU A 116 -13.47 11.81 7.79
CA GLU A 116 -13.81 12.48 6.54
C GLU A 116 -12.61 13.22 5.92
N ALA A 117 -11.80 13.94 6.72
CA ALA A 117 -10.59 14.56 6.23
C ALA A 117 -9.58 13.52 5.69
N ALA A 118 -9.45 12.39 6.37
CA ALA A 118 -8.64 11.27 5.88
C ALA A 118 -9.17 10.72 4.55
N ARG A 119 -10.49 10.50 4.43
CA ARG A 119 -11.12 10.06 3.17
C ARG A 119 -10.89 11.03 2.03
N GLN A 120 -11.03 12.32 2.27
CA GLN A 120 -10.81 13.35 1.26
C GLN A 120 -9.36 13.36 0.77
N TYR A 121 -8.40 13.22 1.69
CA TYR A 121 -6.99 13.10 1.32
C TYR A 121 -6.70 11.82 0.50
N ILE A 122 -7.22 10.66 0.94
CA ILE A 122 -6.98 9.38 0.25
C ILE A 122 -7.63 9.37 -1.14
N SER A 123 -8.88 9.84 -1.24
CA SER A 123 -9.66 9.81 -2.49
C SER A 123 -9.27 10.88 -3.51
N GLY A 124 -8.65 11.97 -3.07
CA GLY A 124 -8.15 13.06 -3.92
C GLY A 124 -6.62 13.07 -3.99
N PRO A 125 -5.92 13.90 -3.19
CA PRO A 125 -4.49 14.13 -3.31
C PRO A 125 -3.63 12.86 -3.40
N LEU A 126 -3.81 11.89 -2.50
CA LEU A 126 -3.00 10.68 -2.50
C LEU A 126 -3.25 9.83 -3.75
N LYS A 127 -4.51 9.67 -4.14
CA LYS A 127 -4.90 8.96 -5.37
C LYS A 127 -4.32 9.63 -6.61
N GLU A 128 -4.36 10.96 -6.70
CA GLU A 128 -3.81 11.72 -7.82
C GLU A 128 -2.29 11.58 -7.92
N LEU A 129 -1.58 11.65 -6.79
CA LEU A 129 -0.14 11.41 -6.73
C LEU A 129 0.21 9.99 -7.16
N LEU A 130 -0.56 8.99 -6.72
CA LEU A 130 -0.32 7.60 -7.12
C LEU A 130 -0.64 7.37 -8.59
N ALA A 131 -1.69 7.99 -9.13
CA ALA A 131 -2.01 7.93 -10.55
C ALA A 131 -0.86 8.49 -11.42
N LYS A 132 -0.22 9.58 -10.99
CA LYS A 132 0.97 10.14 -11.67
C LYS A 132 2.16 9.19 -11.59
N GLU A 133 2.43 8.59 -10.44
CA GLU A 133 3.51 7.61 -10.29
C GLU A 133 3.26 6.36 -11.15
N ILE A 134 2.02 5.86 -11.19
CA ILE A 134 1.62 4.75 -12.06
C ILE A 134 1.89 5.10 -13.52
N ALA A 135 1.43 6.26 -13.99
CA ALA A 135 1.63 6.68 -15.38
C ALA A 135 3.13 6.76 -15.74
N ALA A 136 3.96 7.32 -14.84
CA ALA A 136 5.40 7.39 -15.04
C ALA A 136 6.05 5.99 -15.08
N VAL A 137 5.62 5.07 -14.23
CA VAL A 137 6.11 3.68 -14.24
C VAL A 137 5.69 2.95 -15.51
N GLU A 138 4.43 3.07 -15.95
CA GLU A 138 3.95 2.46 -17.19
C GLU A 138 4.70 2.99 -18.42
N GLU A 139 4.94 4.30 -18.48
CA GLU A 139 5.70 4.93 -19.56
C GLU A 139 7.13 4.37 -19.62
N VAL A 140 7.84 4.32 -18.49
CA VAL A 140 9.21 3.79 -18.47
C VAL A 140 9.21 2.29 -18.73
N ALA A 141 8.27 1.52 -18.17
CA ALA A 141 8.20 0.08 -18.38
C ALA A 141 7.69 -0.33 -19.77
N GLU A 142 7.19 0.62 -20.58
CA GLU A 142 6.53 0.36 -21.87
C GLU A 142 5.29 -0.56 -21.73
N LEU A 143 4.58 -0.43 -20.61
CA LEU A 143 3.43 -1.28 -20.25
C LEU A 143 2.15 -0.46 -20.07
N HIS A 144 1.48 -0.13 -21.17
CA HIS A 144 0.25 0.65 -21.14
C HIS A 144 -0.94 -0.13 -20.54
N GLY A 145 -1.61 0.48 -19.56
CA GLY A 145 -2.80 -0.10 -18.93
C GLY A 145 -2.50 -1.40 -18.19
N HIS A 146 -1.29 -1.52 -17.63
CA HIS A 146 -0.89 -2.59 -16.74
C HIS A 146 -1.55 -2.46 -15.37
N PHE A 147 -1.71 -1.22 -14.91
CA PHE A 147 -2.31 -0.91 -13.62
C PHE A 147 -3.75 -0.42 -13.75
N THR A 148 -4.50 -0.62 -12.68
CA THR A 148 -5.80 0.02 -12.45
C THR A 148 -5.79 0.67 -11.07
N LEU A 149 -6.49 1.79 -10.92
CA LEU A 149 -6.57 2.52 -9.65
C LEU A 149 -8.02 2.81 -9.29
N GLY A 150 -8.49 2.23 -8.20
CA GLY A 150 -9.83 2.39 -7.67
C GLY A 150 -9.86 3.02 -6.27
N PHE A 151 -11.00 3.61 -5.91
CA PHE A 151 -11.30 4.07 -4.56
C PHE A 151 -12.79 3.84 -4.28
N GLY A 152 -13.15 3.53 -3.04
CA GLY A 152 -14.54 3.47 -2.58
C GLY A 152 -15.21 2.11 -2.77
N PHE A 153 -14.62 1.20 -3.55
CA PHE A 153 -15.11 -0.16 -3.72
C PHE A 153 -13.96 -1.16 -3.69
N ASP A 154 -14.13 -2.19 -2.87
CA ASP A 154 -13.17 -3.27 -2.72
C ASP A 154 -13.59 -4.44 -3.61
N ASN A 155 -13.05 -4.47 -4.83
CA ASN A 155 -13.28 -5.56 -5.79
C ASN A 155 -12.87 -6.94 -5.23
N CYS A 156 -11.97 -6.99 -4.24
CA CYS A 156 -11.55 -8.24 -3.62
C CYS A 156 -12.61 -8.81 -2.68
N ARG A 157 -13.30 -7.93 -1.97
CA ARG A 157 -14.30 -8.31 -0.97
C ARG A 157 -15.73 -8.09 -1.45
N ASN A 158 -15.90 -7.61 -2.68
CA ASN A 158 -17.19 -7.25 -3.29
C ASN A 158 -18.05 -6.39 -2.35
N LYS A 159 -17.46 -5.33 -1.79
CA LYS A 159 -18.12 -4.45 -0.82
C LYS A 159 -17.64 -3.01 -0.93
N ASP A 160 -18.50 -2.08 -0.53
CA ASP A 160 -18.12 -0.69 -0.35
C ASP A 160 -17.00 -0.56 0.68
N ALA A 161 -16.00 0.22 0.34
CA ALA A 161 -14.82 0.45 1.16
C ALA A 161 -14.40 1.90 1.04
N LEU A 162 -15.09 2.76 1.80
CA LEU A 162 -14.99 4.21 1.72
C LEU A 162 -13.61 4.77 2.11
N ASP A 163 -12.72 3.94 2.68
CA ASP A 163 -11.40 4.35 3.18
C ASP A 163 -10.26 3.57 2.48
N ILE A 164 -10.55 2.87 1.37
CA ILE A 164 -9.59 1.96 0.70
C ILE A 164 -9.30 2.43 -0.73
N LEU A 165 -8.01 2.58 -1.01
CA LEU A 165 -7.47 2.72 -2.35
C LEU A 165 -7.03 1.33 -2.85
N VAL A 166 -7.40 0.96 -4.07
CA VAL A 166 -7.08 -0.35 -4.64
C VAL A 166 -6.22 -0.16 -5.89
N VAL A 167 -5.02 -0.72 -5.87
CA VAL A 167 -4.08 -0.74 -6.99
C VAL A 167 -4.12 -2.13 -7.61
N GLY A 168 -4.86 -2.30 -8.70
CA GLY A 168 -4.84 -3.54 -9.48
C GLY A 168 -3.68 -3.56 -10.47
N TYR A 169 -3.20 -4.74 -10.83
CA TYR A 169 -2.16 -4.93 -11.83
C TYR A 169 -2.41 -6.21 -12.65
N LYS A 170 -1.84 -6.30 -13.85
CA LYS A 170 -1.86 -7.54 -14.64
C LYS A 170 -0.83 -8.51 -14.06
N SER A 171 -1.31 -9.61 -13.50
CA SER A 171 -0.45 -10.66 -12.96
C SER A 171 0.18 -11.48 -14.09
N VAL A 172 1.42 -11.94 -13.86
CA VAL A 172 2.03 -12.96 -14.70
C VAL A 172 1.41 -14.34 -14.46
N PHE A 173 0.69 -14.56 -13.36
CA PHE A 173 -0.02 -15.80 -13.06
C PHE A 173 -1.48 -15.72 -13.48
N ASP A 174 -2.08 -16.85 -13.83
CA ASP A 174 -3.50 -16.90 -14.15
C ASP A 174 -4.32 -16.71 -12.86
N THR A 175 -5.03 -15.58 -12.77
CA THR A 175 -5.83 -15.22 -11.60
C THR A 175 -7.09 -16.09 -11.44
N ALA A 176 -7.47 -16.90 -12.44
CA ALA A 176 -8.65 -17.74 -12.37
C ALA A 176 -8.52 -18.91 -11.37
N GLU A 177 -7.30 -19.38 -11.10
CA GLU A 177 -7.03 -20.51 -10.19
C GLU A 177 -6.35 -20.12 -8.87
N SER A 178 -5.95 -18.85 -8.74
CA SER A 178 -5.25 -18.33 -7.56
C SER A 178 -6.23 -17.71 -6.56
N TYR A 179 -6.15 -18.11 -5.29
CA TYR A 179 -6.83 -17.42 -4.18
C TYR A 179 -6.32 -15.98 -4.00
N VAL A 180 -5.14 -15.67 -4.55
CA VAL A 180 -4.46 -14.38 -4.42
C VAL A 180 -4.85 -13.49 -5.59
N GLN A 181 -5.60 -12.43 -5.32
CA GLN A 181 -5.96 -11.44 -6.33
C GLN A 181 -4.82 -10.47 -6.61
N ALA A 182 -4.65 -10.11 -7.88
CA ALA A 182 -3.65 -9.17 -8.39
C ALA A 182 -3.98 -7.70 -8.07
N ALA A 183 -4.09 -7.38 -6.78
CA ALA A 183 -4.40 -6.05 -6.29
C ALA A 183 -3.79 -5.79 -4.91
N VAL A 184 -3.23 -4.59 -4.72
CA VAL A 184 -2.75 -4.08 -3.44
C VAL A 184 -3.80 -3.14 -2.86
N ARG A 185 -4.16 -3.33 -1.60
CA ARG A 185 -5.17 -2.51 -0.91
C ARG A 185 -4.46 -1.60 0.07
N VAL A 186 -4.71 -0.29 -0.03
CA VAL A 186 -4.19 0.71 0.91
C VAL A 186 -5.37 1.24 1.71
N GLU A 187 -5.43 0.86 2.98
CA GLU A 187 -6.44 1.31 3.93
C GLU A 187 -5.84 2.41 4.80
N GLY A 188 -6.46 3.59 4.80
CA GLY A 188 -5.95 4.76 5.52
C GLY A 188 -6.90 5.30 6.57
N GLY A 189 -6.35 5.85 7.65
CA GLY A 189 -7.15 6.53 8.65
C GLY A 189 -6.33 7.41 9.59
N ALA A 190 -6.95 8.45 10.14
CA ALA A 190 -6.27 9.44 10.98
C ALA A 190 -6.59 9.31 12.47
N ARG A 191 -7.19 8.21 12.96
CA ARG A 191 -7.60 8.10 14.37
C ARG A 191 -6.45 7.88 15.38
N PRO A 192 -5.49 6.96 15.15
CA PRO A 192 -4.42 6.71 16.11
C PRO A 192 -3.45 7.90 16.19
N ASP A 193 -2.75 8.04 17.32
CA ASP A 193 -1.53 8.86 17.39
C ASP A 193 -0.33 7.91 17.21
N PRO A 194 0.70 8.28 16.44
CA PRO A 194 1.78 7.37 16.06
C PRO A 194 2.88 7.26 17.12
N GLU A 195 2.54 6.87 18.34
CA GLU A 195 3.50 6.73 19.43
C GLU A 195 3.51 5.31 20.03
N PRO A 196 4.64 4.56 19.95
CA PRO A 196 5.91 4.91 19.29
C PRO A 196 5.90 4.70 17.76
N ALA A 197 6.76 5.42 17.03
CA ALA A 197 7.06 5.22 15.62
C ALA A 197 8.56 5.36 15.33
N GLU A 198 9.10 4.53 14.45
CA GLU A 198 10.52 4.53 14.06
C GLU A 198 10.71 4.21 12.58
N PRO A 199 11.77 4.74 11.94
CA PRO A 199 12.10 4.41 10.55
C PRO A 199 12.59 2.97 10.43
N ARG A 200 12.09 2.25 9.42
CA ARG A 200 12.45 0.86 9.12
C ARG A 200 12.65 0.66 7.62
N LYS A 201 13.68 -0.10 7.24
CA LYS A 201 13.90 -0.49 5.84
C LYS A 201 13.02 -1.69 5.51
N ILE A 202 12.26 -1.57 4.43
CA ILE A 202 11.44 -2.66 3.88
C ILE A 202 12.02 -3.04 2.52
N ALA A 203 12.09 -4.34 2.24
CA ALA A 203 12.52 -4.89 0.96
C ALA A 203 11.54 -5.98 0.49
N PRO A 204 11.34 -6.13 -0.82
CA PRO A 204 10.58 -7.25 -1.37
C PRO A 204 11.34 -8.56 -1.20
N TYR A 205 10.63 -9.69 -1.15
CA TYR A 205 11.26 -11.01 -1.00
C TYR A 205 12.21 -11.37 -2.15
N ILE A 206 11.99 -10.81 -3.35
CA ILE A 206 12.88 -11.04 -4.49
C ILE A 206 14.22 -10.29 -4.38
N ALA A 207 14.40 -9.43 -3.37
CA ALA A 207 15.58 -8.56 -3.28
C ALA A 207 16.90 -9.33 -3.19
N GLU A 208 16.89 -10.53 -2.62
CA GLU A 208 18.10 -11.37 -2.46
C GLU A 208 18.50 -12.09 -3.76
N GLU A 209 17.56 -12.32 -4.68
CA GLU A 209 17.81 -12.98 -5.98
C GLU A 209 18.13 -11.96 -7.10
N MET A 210 18.04 -10.67 -6.82
CA MET A 210 18.36 -9.60 -7.75
C MET A 210 19.82 -9.19 -7.58
N PRO A 211 20.62 -9.06 -8.67
CA PRO A 211 21.99 -8.60 -8.55
C PRO A 211 22.05 -7.22 -7.86
N GLU A 212 22.94 -7.07 -6.87
CA GLU A 212 23.20 -5.76 -6.27
C GLU A 212 23.78 -4.81 -7.33
N GLY A 213 22.98 -3.84 -7.77
CA GLY A 213 23.45 -2.69 -8.54
C GLY A 213 23.90 -3.02 -9.96
N MET A 214 22.93 -3.14 -10.87
CA MET A 214 23.13 -2.57 -12.21
C MET A 214 22.44 -1.23 -12.29
#